data_AF-A0A8X6K9T8-F1
#
_entry.id   AF-A0A8X6K9T8-F1
#
_cell.length_a   1.000
_cell.length_b   1.000
_cell.length_c   1.000
_cell.angle_alpha   90.00
_cell.angle_beta   90.00
_cell.angle_gamma   90.00
#
_symmetry.space_group_name_H-M   'P 1'
#
loop_
_entity.id
_entity.type
_entity.pdbx_description
1 polymer ?
#
loop_
_entity_poly.entity_id
_entity_poly.type
_entity_poly.pdbx_seq_one_letter_code
_entity_poly.pdbx_strand_id
1 'polypeptide(L)'
;MELRDHLISSKSNIAYLVDLYKLFNGVCLQLQGDDLNFIKTKCSVASFVSKLLLYKRNIGRREFNNFLYLTAVSFKHDDLLAYCQHLENLHSDFKERFQDILNMDIPDWVLDPFSNANTAGSS
;
A
#
# COMPACT_ATOMS: atom_id res chain seq x y z
N MET A 1 12.64 -32.47 14.17
CA MET A 1 11.96 -31.24 14.62
C MET A 1 12.25 -30.11 13.64
N GLU A 2 13.52 -29.87 13.29
CA GLU A 2 13.96 -28.83 12.33
C GLU A 2 13.25 -28.83 10.97
N LEU A 3 13.13 -29.97 10.27
CA LEU A 3 12.50 -30.00 8.94
C LEU A 3 11.03 -29.51 8.96
N ARG A 4 10.27 -29.86 10.00
CA ARG A 4 8.88 -29.44 10.16
C ARG A 4 8.80 -27.92 10.40
N ASP A 5 9.68 -27.38 11.24
CA ASP A 5 9.74 -25.95 11.51
C ASP A 5 10.11 -25.14 10.27
N HIS A 6 11.06 -25.62 9.45
CA HIS A 6 11.41 -25.00 8.17
C HIS A 6 10.26 -25.05 7.17
N LEU A 7 9.55 -26.17 7.07
CA LEU A 7 8.38 -26.30 6.19
C LEU A 7 7.23 -25.36 6.61
N ILE A 8 6.97 -25.24 7.92
CA ILE A 8 5.95 -24.32 8.45
C ILE A 8 6.33 -22.87 8.17
N SER A 9 7.58 -22.48 8.44
CA SER A 9 8.07 -21.12 8.18
C SER A 9 8.04 -20.78 6.68
N SER A 10 8.42 -21.70 5.80
CA SER A 10 8.29 -21.50 4.36
C SER A 10 6.84 -21.32 3.94
N LYS A 11 5.91 -22.07 4.54
CA LYS A 11 4.48 -21.99 4.22
C LYS A 11 3.86 -20.66 4.66
N SER A 12 4.18 -20.18 5.87
CA SER A 12 3.69 -18.89 6.36
C SER A 12 4.24 -17.72 5.54
N ASN A 13 5.53 -17.75 5.22
CA ASN A 13 6.16 -16.74 4.37
C ASN A 13 5.52 -16.68 2.97
N ILE A 14 5.29 -17.83 2.34
CA ILE A 14 4.62 -17.89 1.03
C ILE A 14 3.20 -17.34 1.12
N ALA A 15 2.43 -17.71 2.16
CA ALA A 15 1.07 -17.23 2.33
C ALA A 15 1.02 -15.69 2.50
N TYR A 16 1.89 -15.13 3.33
CA TYR A 16 2.04 -13.69 3.50
C TYR A 16 2.39 -13.00 2.18
N LEU A 17 3.36 -13.52 1.42
CA LEU A 17 3.77 -12.94 0.14
C LEU A 17 2.65 -13.03 -0.89
N VAL A 18 1.92 -14.14 -0.98
CA VAL A 18 0.78 -14.28 -1.90
C VAL A 18 -0.26 -13.18 -1.64
N ASP A 19 -0.62 -12.94 -0.37
CA ASP A 19 -1.54 -11.87 0.00
C ASP A 19 -0.96 -10.49 -0.36
N LEU A 20 0.30 -10.22 -0.02
CA LEU A 20 0.96 -8.95 -0.31
C LEU A 20 1.02 -8.65 -1.81
N TYR A 21 1.39 -9.63 -2.64
CA TYR A 21 1.46 -9.47 -4.09
C TYR A 21 0.08 -9.26 -4.72
N LYS A 22 -1.00 -9.80 -4.13
CA LYS A 22 -2.36 -9.45 -4.56
C LYS A 22 -2.66 -7.97 -4.32
N LEU A 23 -2.23 -7.42 -3.18
CA LEU A 23 -2.37 -5.99 -2.88
C LEU A 23 -1.56 -5.13 -3.87
N PHE A 24 -0.31 -5.53 -4.18
CA PHE A 24 0.50 -4.86 -5.20
C PHE A 24 -0.15 -4.90 -6.57
N ASN A 25 -0.61 -6.09 -7.01
CA ASN A 25 -1.27 -6.23 -8.30
C ASN A 25 -2.52 -5.34 -8.39
N GLY A 26 -3.28 -5.20 -7.31
CA GLY A 26 -4.43 -4.30 -7.27
C GLY A 26 -4.05 -2.85 -7.60
N VAL A 27 -2.93 -2.36 -7.08
CA VAL A 27 -2.43 -1.02 -7.39
C VAL A 27 -1.82 -0.95 -8.79
N CYS A 28 -1.06 -1.95 -9.21
CA CYS A 28 -0.52 -2.01 -10.58
C CYS A 28 -1.64 -1.94 -11.62
N LEU A 29 -2.75 -2.66 -11.41
CA LEU A 29 -3.92 -2.60 -12.29
C LEU A 29 -4.54 -1.20 -12.33
N GLN A 30 -4.63 -0.52 -11.18
CA GLN A 30 -5.09 0.88 -11.16
C GLN A 30 -4.16 1.79 -11.96
N LEU A 31 -2.84 1.59 -11.85
CA LEU A 31 -1.83 2.40 -12.52
C LEU A 31 -1.66 2.07 -14.01
N GLN A 32 -2.14 0.92 -14.47
CA GLN A 32 -2.12 0.50 -15.88
C GLN A 32 -3.41 0.85 -16.63
N GLY A 33 -4.44 1.37 -15.95
CA GLY A 33 -5.72 1.70 -16.58
C GLY A 33 -5.63 2.86 -17.57
N ASP A 34 -6.43 2.80 -18.64
CA ASP A 34 -6.38 3.74 -19.77
C ASP A 34 -6.78 5.19 -19.41
N ASP A 35 -7.53 5.40 -18.31
CA ASP A 35 -7.98 6.72 -17.85
C ASP A 35 -7.09 7.35 -16.77
N LEU A 36 -5.81 6.97 -16.70
CA LEU A 36 -4.87 7.49 -15.70
C LEU A 36 -4.52 8.95 -15.98
N ASN A 37 -4.59 9.78 -14.94
CA ASN A 37 -4.04 11.14 -14.96
C ASN A 37 -3.20 11.35 -13.71
N PHE A 38 -2.39 12.41 -13.69
CA PHE A 38 -1.47 12.70 -12.58
C PHE A 38 -2.14 12.72 -11.21
N ILE A 39 -3.38 13.24 -11.12
CA ILE A 39 -4.16 13.27 -9.88
C ILE A 39 -4.48 11.84 -9.42
N LYS A 40 -5.02 11.01 -10.32
CA LYS A 40 -5.34 9.60 -10.03
C LYS A 40 -4.09 8.81 -9.65
N THR A 41 -2.98 8.99 -10.38
CA THR A 41 -1.69 8.37 -10.06
C THR A 41 -1.25 8.74 -8.64
N LYS A 42 -1.24 10.04 -8.32
CA LYS A 42 -0.87 10.53 -6.98
C LYS A 42 -1.76 9.94 -5.90
N CYS A 43 -3.08 9.97 -6.09
CA CYS A 43 -4.05 9.43 -5.15
C CYS A 43 -3.88 7.91 -4.94
N SER A 44 -3.71 7.13 -6.00
CA SER A 44 -3.51 5.67 -5.91
C SER A 44 -2.23 5.33 -5.15
N VAL A 45 -1.11 5.97 -5.48
CA VAL A 45 0.18 5.74 -4.80
C VAL A 45 0.09 6.17 -3.33
N ALA A 46 -0.42 7.38 -3.04
CA ALA A 46 -0.56 7.88 -1.66
C ALA A 46 -1.48 7.00 -0.80
N SER A 47 -2.61 6.54 -1.38
CA SER A 47 -3.53 5.62 -0.73
C SER A 47 -2.84 4.30 -0.38
N PHE A 48 -2.07 3.74 -1.31
CA PHE A 48 -1.36 2.49 -1.09
C PHE A 48 -0.28 2.61 -0.01
N VAL A 49 0.54 3.66 -0.08
CA VAL A 49 1.55 3.96 0.95
C VAL A 49 0.90 4.03 2.32
N SER A 50 -0.21 4.77 2.46
CA SER A 50 -0.94 4.88 3.73
C SER A 50 -1.50 3.53 4.21
N LYS A 51 -1.98 2.69 3.27
CA LYS A 51 -2.49 1.36 3.57
C LYS A 51 -1.41 0.40 4.09
N LEU A 52 -0.14 0.54 3.71
CA LEU A 52 0.95 -0.29 4.25
C LEU A 52 1.06 -0.18 5.78
N LEU A 53 0.93 1.04 6.34
CA LEU A 53 0.91 1.24 7.79
C LEU A 53 -0.37 0.70 8.43
N LEU A 54 -1.51 0.79 7.73
CA LEU A 54 -2.76 0.17 8.18
C LEU A 54 -2.61 -1.35 8.24
N TYR A 55 -2.03 -1.97 7.22
CA TYR A 55 -1.76 -3.41 7.16
C TYR A 55 -0.83 -3.83 8.30
N LYS A 56 0.25 -3.08 8.55
CA LYS A 56 1.14 -3.31 9.69
C LYS A 56 0.36 -3.32 11.00
N ARG A 57 -0.45 -2.28 11.24
CA ARG A 57 -1.25 -2.15 12.47
C ARG A 57 -2.23 -3.30 12.63
N ASN A 58 -2.92 -3.68 11.55
CA ASN A 58 -3.91 -4.74 11.57
C ASN A 58 -3.26 -6.10 11.82
N ILE A 59 -2.16 -6.43 11.11
CA ILE A 59 -1.37 -7.65 11.37
C ILE A 59 -0.87 -7.68 12.83
N GLY A 60 -0.35 -6.56 13.35
CA GLY A 60 0.08 -6.45 14.74
C GLY A 60 -1.03 -6.71 15.76
N ARG A 61 -2.28 -6.37 15.41
CA ARG A 61 -3.50 -6.67 16.18
C ARG A 61 -4.10 -8.04 15.90
N ARG A 62 -3.47 -8.83 15.03
CA ARG A 62 -3.98 -10.13 14.53
C ARG A 62 -5.30 -10.01 13.76
N GLU A 63 -5.51 -8.88 13.10
CA GLU A 63 -6.62 -8.60 12.20
C GLU A 63 -6.18 -8.80 10.74
N PHE A 64 -6.55 -9.94 10.15
CA PHE A 64 -5.98 -10.39 8.87
C PHE A 64 -6.94 -10.28 7.68
N ASN A 65 -7.87 -9.31 7.70
CA ASN A 65 -8.88 -9.15 6.63
C ASN A 65 -8.26 -8.98 5.22
N ASN A 66 -7.05 -8.42 5.13
CA ASN A 66 -6.31 -8.25 3.88
C ASN A 66 -5.30 -9.39 3.60
N PHE A 67 -5.17 -10.36 4.51
CA PHE A 67 -4.18 -11.44 4.46
C PHE A 67 -4.86 -12.80 4.68
N LEU A 68 -5.75 -13.19 3.78
CA LEU A 68 -6.61 -14.37 3.91
C LEU A 68 -5.85 -15.70 3.73
N TYR A 69 -4.74 -15.71 2.99
CA TYR A 69 -3.92 -16.92 2.89
C TYR A 69 -3.09 -17.08 4.16
N LEU A 70 -2.62 -15.98 4.75
CA LEU A 70 -1.91 -16.01 6.03
C LEU A 70 -2.79 -16.52 7.17
N THR A 71 -4.09 -16.22 7.20
CA THR A 71 -5.02 -16.79 8.22
C THR A 71 -5.20 -18.29 8.10
N ALA A 72 -5.06 -18.83 6.89
CA ALA A 72 -5.25 -20.25 6.61
C ALA A 72 -4.04 -21.12 7.00
N VAL A 73 -2.95 -20.51 7.48
CA VAL A 73 -1.71 -21.21 7.82
C VAL A 73 -1.25 -20.91 9.25
N SER A 74 -0.53 -21.85 9.85
CA SER A 74 0.12 -21.61 11.14
C SER A 74 1.41 -20.82 10.93
N PHE A 75 1.66 -19.83 11.78
CA PHE A 75 2.85 -19.00 11.80
C PHE A 75 3.30 -18.73 13.24
N LYS A 76 4.59 -18.45 13.42
CA LYS A 76 5.19 -18.14 14.71
C LYS A 76 5.00 -16.67 15.06
N HIS A 77 5.17 -16.32 16.34
CA HIS A 77 5.11 -14.91 16.73
C HIS A 77 6.22 -14.08 16.06
N ASP A 78 7.42 -14.65 15.93
CA ASP A 78 8.55 -14.00 15.26
C ASP A 78 8.27 -13.71 13.79
N ASP A 79 7.56 -14.62 13.09
CA ASP A 79 7.13 -14.38 11.70
C ASP A 79 6.22 -13.13 11.63
N LEU A 80 5.31 -12.96 12.58
CA LEU A 80 4.40 -11.80 12.64
C LEU A 80 5.18 -10.48 12.80
N LEU A 81 6.20 -10.48 13.66
CA LEU A 81 7.08 -9.32 13.85
C LEU A 81 7.86 -9.01 12.56
N ALA A 82 8.37 -10.03 11.88
CA ALA A 82 9.05 -9.88 10.60
C ALA A 82 8.12 -9.30 9.52
N TYR A 83 6.86 -9.73 9.46
CA TYR A 83 5.87 -9.18 8.52
C TYR A 83 5.54 -7.71 8.82
N CYS A 84 5.35 -7.37 10.10
CA CYS A 84 5.15 -5.98 10.52
C CYS A 84 6.34 -5.08 10.15
N GLN A 85 7.57 -5.56 10.37
CA GLN A 85 8.79 -4.85 10.01
C GLN A 85 8.92 -4.70 8.48
N HIS A 86 8.62 -5.75 7.73
CA HIS A 86 8.66 -5.71 6.28
C HIS A 86 7.65 -4.69 5.71
N LEU A 87 6.43 -4.61 6.23
CA LEU A 87 5.44 -3.60 5.83
C LEU A 87 5.89 -2.16 6.13
N GLU A 88 6.62 -1.94 7.23
CA GLU A 88 7.21 -0.64 7.55
C GLU A 88 8.37 -0.26 6.62
N ASN A 89 9.23 -1.23 6.28
CA ASN A 89 10.30 -1.03 5.32
C ASN A 89 9.70 -0.70 3.95
N LEU A 90 8.71 -1.47 3.49
CA LEU A 90 8.00 -1.18 2.25
C LEU A 90 7.36 0.21 2.25
N HIS A 91 6.76 0.65 3.36
CA HIS A 91 6.24 2.01 3.44
C HIS A 91 7.34 3.05 3.22
N SER A 92 8.51 2.87 3.84
CA SER A 92 9.66 3.78 3.68
C SER A 92 10.20 3.75 2.25
N ASP A 93 10.38 2.56 1.68
CA ASP A 93 10.87 2.36 0.31
C ASP A 93 9.92 2.98 -0.72
N PHE A 94 8.60 2.80 -0.56
CA PHE A 94 7.62 3.40 -1.46
C PHE A 94 7.57 4.93 -1.31
N LYS A 95 7.70 5.46 -0.08
CA LYS A 95 7.79 6.91 0.11
C LYS A 95 9.00 7.50 -0.59
N GLU A 96 10.15 6.86 -0.49
CA GLU A 96 11.38 7.30 -1.15
C GLU A 96 11.27 7.17 -2.67
N ARG A 97 10.82 6.01 -3.16
CA ARG A 97 10.71 5.71 -4.59
C ARG A 97 9.74 6.61 -5.33
N PHE A 98 8.63 6.99 -4.70
CA PHE A 98 7.57 7.80 -5.31
C PHE A 98 7.47 9.20 -4.71
N GLN A 99 8.56 9.71 -4.13
CA GLN A 99 8.58 11.02 -3.48
C GLN A 99 8.16 12.16 -4.42
N ASP A 100 8.52 12.06 -5.71
CA ASP A 100 8.16 12.98 -6.77
C ASP A 100 6.65 13.01 -7.01
N ILE A 101 6.03 11.84 -7.09
CA ILE A 101 4.57 11.71 -7.26
C ILE A 101 3.84 12.18 -5.99
N LEU A 102 4.33 11.79 -4.82
CA LEU A 102 3.71 12.12 -3.53
C LEU A 102 3.78 13.62 -3.21
N ASN A 103 4.88 14.28 -3.57
CA ASN A 103 5.08 15.71 -3.35
C ASN A 103 4.66 16.57 -4.54
N MET A 104 4.06 15.98 -5.59
CA MET A 104 3.64 16.70 -6.79
C MET A 104 2.59 17.76 -6.46
N ASP A 105 2.87 19.02 -6.71
CA ASP A 105 1.88 20.08 -6.60
C ASP A 105 0.90 20.00 -7.79
N ILE A 106 -0.40 19.96 -7.47
CA ILE A 106 -1.46 19.99 -8.47
C ILE A 106 -2.05 21.40 -8.42
N PRO A 107 -1.84 22.24 -9.45
CA PRO A 107 -2.39 23.59 -9.46
C PRO A 107 -3.92 23.58 -9.38
N ASP A 108 -4.49 24.56 -8.69
CA ASP A 108 -5.95 24.66 -8.51
C ASP A 108 -6.72 24.69 -9.83
N TRP A 109 -6.17 25.32 -10.87
CA TRP A 109 -6.80 25.36 -12.19
C TRP A 109 -6.92 23.98 -12.86
N VAL A 110 -6.12 22.99 -12.45
CA VAL A 110 -6.25 21.60 -12.93
C VAL A 110 -7.45 20.91 -12.26
N LEU A 111 -7.78 21.31 -11.03
CA LEU A 111 -8.92 20.80 -10.28
C LEU A 111 -10.21 21.51 -10.66
N ASP A 112 -10.14 22.84 -10.79
CA ASP A 112 -11.24 23.70 -11.23
C ASP A 112 -10.68 24.85 -12.10
N PRO A 113 -10.76 24.72 -13.44
CA PRO A 113 -10.24 25.70 -14.39
C PRO A 113 -10.84 27.11 -14.25
N PHE A 114 -11.99 27.26 -13.59
CA PHE A 114 -12.71 28.52 -13.48
C PHE A 114 -12.69 29.14 -12.08
N SER A 115 -12.01 28.53 -11.09
CA SER A 115 -11.97 29.06 -9.71
C SER A 115 -11.49 30.51 -9.63
N ASN A 116 -10.59 30.89 -10.54
CA ASN A 116 -9.94 32.21 -10.53
C ASN A 116 -10.87 33.33 -11.06
N ALA A 117 -11.94 32.99 -11.79
CA ALA A 117 -12.83 33.97 -12.42
C ALA A 117 -13.73 34.71 -11.41
N ASN A 118 -13.93 34.16 -10.21
CA ASN A 118 -14.84 34.72 -9.20
C ASN A 118 -14.23 35.87 -8.38
N THR A 119 -12.93 36.16 -8.52
CA THR A 119 -12.27 37.26 -7.80
C THR A 119 -12.24 38.58 -8.57
N ALA A 120 -12.56 38.57 -9.87
CA ALA A 120 -12.53 39.75 -10.74
C ALA A 120 -13.87 40.51 -10.82
N GLY A 121 -14.93 40.02 -10.14
CA GLY A 121 -16.29 40.58 -10.21
C GLY A 121 -16.72 41.45 -9.03
N SER A 122 -15.81 41.75 -8.09
CA SER A 122 -16.08 42.64 -6.95
C SER A 122 -15.30 43.94 -7.11
N SER A 123 -15.82 44.87 -7.91
CA SER A 123 -15.40 46.27 -7.97
C SER A 123 -16.62 47.16 -7.95
#